data_AF-A0A176S4L9-F1
#
_entry.id   AF-A0A176S4L9-F1
#
_cell.length_a   1.000
_cell.length_b   1.000
_cell.length_c   1.000
_cell.angle_alpha   90.00
_cell.angle_beta   90.00
_cell.angle_gamma   90.00
#
_symmetry.space_group_name_H-M   'P 1'
#
loop_
_entity.id
_entity.type
_entity.pdbx_description
1 polymer ?
#
loop_
_entity_poly.entity_id
_entity_poly.type
_entity_poly.pdbx_seq_one_letter_code
_entity_poly.pdbx_strand_id
1 'polypeptide(L)'
;VKALQEKHLPFPIPTTQSDNLACLANGTLWLEVNVGTNKELLPFRIHWQAHIPTMENLAFLFPLSTLNTLKMAKRYAINYYPEAQNNQSTRVKCLMIWGKLSDEKMTKLSACLQNPERRRYRLTLKRRLPKSWVAECASQSGIPILKEGERPSPLGIQITDEQVQKYKFQYEAEDYLIVQGNSVLKNKLGNRISDDKIDMIAVNGSYQKAFAYVENRTALSTQIETLKNFTTKQGDKAFYIPSTYEDALVRFRFIDKIMDILKWAYSPFFGLFLVILLLVQVGIVINHRKHNYGIFLSKGISNWQVRGMVLMQMTMSFAVAMFGAVVIDEGMQWWLAGELESVTTTKPYIDHIIAGQLDLLPLSIMDYLGVGIVVFGLLYILT
;
A
#
# COMPACT_ATOMS: atom_id res chain seq x y z
N VAL A 1 6.73 9.79 -10.86
CA VAL A 1 7.26 11.08 -10.34
C VAL A 1 8.05 11.87 -11.40
N LYS A 2 9.02 11.28 -12.13
CA LYS A 2 9.71 11.96 -13.26
C LYS A 2 8.76 12.54 -14.33
N ALA A 3 7.68 11.83 -14.68
CA ALA A 3 6.67 12.31 -15.62
C ALA A 3 5.85 13.53 -15.15
N LEU A 4 5.86 13.85 -13.84
CA LEU A 4 5.21 15.06 -13.30
C LEU A 4 6.15 16.28 -13.29
N GLN A 5 7.46 16.08 -13.38
CA GLN A 5 8.44 17.18 -13.44
C GLN A 5 8.57 17.79 -14.84
N GLU A 6 8.30 17.02 -15.90
CA GLU A 6 8.40 17.51 -17.29
C GLU A 6 7.19 18.35 -17.76
N LYS A 7 6.02 18.18 -17.14
CA LYS A 7 4.89 19.09 -17.35
C LYS A 7 5.06 20.28 -16.41
N HIS A 8 5.19 21.49 -16.97
CA HIS A 8 5.10 22.75 -16.21
C HIS A 8 3.79 22.78 -15.43
N LEU A 9 3.82 22.32 -14.17
CA LEU A 9 2.76 22.56 -13.23
C LEU A 9 2.67 24.08 -13.03
N PRO A 10 1.47 24.68 -13.01
CA PRO A 10 1.32 26.13 -12.83
C PRO A 10 1.68 26.61 -11.41
N PHE A 11 2.34 25.79 -10.61
CA PHE A 11 2.62 26.00 -9.19
C PHE A 11 4.09 25.71 -8.87
N PRO A 12 4.75 26.54 -8.05
CA PRO A 12 6.11 26.29 -7.60
C PRO A 12 6.14 25.10 -6.62
N ILE A 13 6.99 24.11 -6.90
CA ILE A 13 7.28 23.00 -5.97
C ILE A 13 8.28 23.51 -4.93
N PRO A 14 8.07 23.29 -3.62
CA PRO A 14 9.07 23.59 -2.60
C PRO A 14 10.37 22.86 -2.90
N THR A 15 11.44 23.61 -3.15
CA THR A 15 12.79 23.09 -3.37
C THR A 15 13.45 22.77 -2.03
N THR A 16 13.27 21.55 -1.53
CA THR A 16 14.14 20.98 -0.50
C THR A 16 14.56 19.58 -0.91
N GLN A 17 15.87 19.32 -0.79
CA GLN A 17 16.55 18.10 -1.21
C GLN A 17 16.10 16.86 -0.42
N SER A 18 16.09 15.74 -1.13
CA SER A 18 16.19 14.34 -0.69
C SER A 18 14.99 13.56 -0.16
N ASP A 19 13.83 14.15 0.10
CA ASP A 19 12.63 13.35 0.37
C ASP A 19 11.70 13.37 -0.84
N ASN A 20 11.48 12.20 -1.45
CA ASN A 20 10.56 11.98 -2.58
C ASN A 20 9.09 12.39 -2.28
N LEU A 21 8.83 12.89 -1.08
CA LEU A 21 7.53 13.28 -0.54
C LEU A 21 7.42 14.78 -0.23
N ALA A 22 8.47 15.60 -0.49
CA ALA A 22 8.42 17.04 -0.23
C ALA A 22 7.29 17.76 -1.00
N CYS A 23 6.94 17.25 -2.19
CA CYS A 23 5.80 17.73 -2.97
C CYS A 23 4.43 17.47 -2.31
N LEU A 24 4.38 16.63 -1.28
CA LEU A 24 3.17 16.27 -0.52
C LEU A 24 3.13 16.93 0.87
N ALA A 25 4.14 17.70 1.24
CA ALA A 25 4.27 18.33 2.57
C ALA A 25 3.13 19.32 2.88
N ASN A 26 2.58 19.98 1.86
CA ASN A 26 1.44 20.90 2.01
C ASN A 26 0.09 20.17 2.23
N GLY A 27 0.09 18.84 2.40
CA GLY A 27 -1.10 18.03 2.65
C GLY A 27 -2.10 18.04 1.49
N THR A 28 -1.72 18.51 0.31
CA THR A 28 -2.58 18.64 -0.87
C THR A 28 -1.89 18.05 -2.09
N LEU A 29 -2.49 17.01 -2.66
CA LEU A 29 -2.07 16.36 -3.89
C LEU A 29 -2.91 16.90 -5.05
N TRP A 30 -2.27 17.38 -6.11
CA TRP A 30 -2.95 17.78 -7.33
C TRP A 30 -2.99 16.62 -8.33
N LEU A 31 -4.17 16.04 -8.54
CA LEU A 31 -4.35 14.94 -9.48
C LEU A 31 -4.80 15.46 -10.84
N GLU A 32 -4.11 15.06 -11.90
CA GLU A 32 -4.57 15.28 -13.28
C GLU A 32 -5.72 14.32 -13.58
N VAL A 33 -6.94 14.84 -13.54
CA VAL A 33 -8.17 14.08 -13.81
C VAL A 33 -8.66 14.41 -15.22
N ASN A 34 -9.01 13.38 -15.97
CA ASN A 34 -9.69 13.56 -17.26
C ASN A 34 -11.17 13.90 -16.98
N VAL A 35 -11.56 15.12 -17.29
CA VAL A 35 -12.96 15.54 -17.25
C VAL A 35 -13.50 15.68 -18.66
N GLY A 36 -14.21 14.64 -19.12
CA GLY A 36 -14.65 14.55 -20.50
C GLY A 36 -13.47 14.43 -21.46
N THR A 37 -13.33 15.41 -22.35
CA THR A 37 -12.22 15.51 -23.31
C THR A 37 -11.02 16.32 -22.80
N ASN A 38 -11.13 16.95 -21.62
CA ASN A 38 -10.10 17.83 -21.08
C ASN A 38 -9.38 17.21 -19.89
N LYS A 39 -8.15 17.67 -19.65
CA LYS A 39 -7.37 17.35 -18.45
C LYS A 39 -7.39 18.54 -17.50
N GLU A 40 -7.72 18.29 -16.24
CA GLU A 40 -7.78 19.30 -15.19
C GLU A 40 -7.02 18.81 -13.95
N LEU A 41 -6.38 19.71 -13.22
CA LEU A 41 -5.76 19.41 -11.93
C LEU A 41 -6.77 19.65 -10.80
N LEU A 42 -7.00 18.65 -9.96
CA LEU A 42 -7.91 18.80 -8.83
C LEU A 42 -7.16 18.61 -7.52
N PRO A 43 -7.42 19.45 -6.50
CA PRO A 43 -6.77 19.33 -5.21
C PRO A 43 -7.43 18.21 -4.39
N PHE A 44 -6.62 17.29 -3.89
CA PHE A 44 -7.02 16.22 -2.97
C PHE A 44 -6.26 16.41 -1.67
N ARG A 45 -6.98 16.47 -0.55
CA ARG A 45 -6.35 16.53 0.77
C ARG A 45 -5.83 15.15 1.14
N ILE A 46 -4.57 15.11 1.56
CA ILE A 46 -3.87 13.89 1.95
C ILE A 46 -4.16 13.65 3.43
N HIS A 47 -4.72 12.48 3.73
CA HIS A 47 -4.81 11.96 5.08
C HIS A 47 -3.82 10.82 5.20
N TRP A 48 -2.77 11.01 6.02
CA TRP A 48 -1.78 9.97 6.27
C TRP A 48 -2.37 8.90 7.19
N GLN A 49 -2.16 7.64 6.83
CA GLN A 49 -2.57 6.46 7.61
C GLN A 49 -1.35 5.57 7.82
N ALA A 50 -1.42 4.68 8.82
CA ALA A 50 -0.40 3.66 9.02
C ALA A 50 -0.23 2.83 7.73
N HIS A 51 1.02 2.53 7.38
CA HIS A 51 1.37 1.87 6.13
C HIS A 51 0.65 0.52 6.01
N ILE A 52 -0.20 0.39 5.00
CA ILE A 52 -0.79 -0.89 4.62
C ILE A 52 0.25 -1.61 3.76
N PRO A 53 0.65 -2.85 4.09
CA PRO A 53 1.62 -3.58 3.29
C PRO A 53 1.06 -3.83 1.88
N THR A 54 1.51 -3.04 0.91
CA THR A 54 1.14 -3.16 -0.50
C THR A 54 2.34 -3.50 -1.38
N MET A 55 2.07 -3.98 -2.60
CA MET A 55 3.10 -4.34 -3.58
C MET A 55 3.95 -3.16 -4.07
N GLU A 56 3.49 -1.92 -3.82
CA GLU A 56 4.18 -0.68 -4.17
C GLU A 56 4.46 0.14 -2.91
N ASN A 57 5.50 0.98 -2.96
CA ASN A 57 5.88 1.90 -1.87
C ASN A 57 4.78 2.95 -1.53
N LEU A 58 3.79 3.13 -2.41
CA LEU A 58 2.70 4.08 -2.28
C LEU A 58 1.41 3.47 -2.82
N ALA A 59 0.38 3.36 -1.98
CA ALA A 59 -0.95 2.96 -2.40
C ALA A 59 -1.95 4.12 -2.22
N PHE A 60 -2.69 4.43 -3.29
CA PHE A 60 -3.77 5.41 -3.25
C PHE A 60 -5.10 4.71 -3.07
N LEU A 61 -5.75 4.93 -1.92
CA LEU A 61 -7.09 4.44 -1.65
C LEU A 61 -8.11 5.47 -2.14
N PHE A 62 -8.89 5.11 -3.15
CA PHE A 62 -10.00 5.91 -3.62
C PHE A 62 -11.31 5.38 -3.04
N PRO A 63 -12.25 6.26 -2.62
CA PRO A 63 -13.61 5.85 -2.33
C PRO A 63 -14.21 5.13 -3.54
N LEU A 64 -14.87 4.01 -3.28
CA LEU A 64 -15.46 3.16 -4.31
C LEU A 64 -16.43 3.92 -5.22
N SER A 65 -17.19 4.84 -4.62
CA SER A 65 -18.09 5.75 -5.30
C SER A 65 -17.39 6.62 -6.35
N THR A 66 -16.21 7.17 -6.03
CA THR A 66 -15.41 7.99 -6.94
C THR A 66 -14.86 7.14 -8.09
N LEU A 67 -14.34 5.95 -7.79
CA LEU A 67 -13.84 5.02 -8.83
C LEU A 67 -14.96 4.62 -9.80
N ASN A 68 -16.11 4.24 -9.26
CA ASN A 68 -17.28 3.82 -10.03
C ASN A 68 -17.80 4.95 -10.92
N THR A 69 -17.88 6.17 -10.38
CA THR A 69 -18.32 7.33 -11.14
C THR A 69 -17.34 7.69 -12.25
N LEU A 70 -16.02 7.62 -12.01
CA LEU A 70 -15.00 7.84 -13.03
C LEU A 70 -15.09 6.81 -14.17
N LYS A 71 -15.30 5.53 -13.85
CA LYS A 71 -15.50 4.48 -14.86
C LYS A 71 -16.72 4.78 -15.74
N MET A 72 -17.82 5.21 -15.14
CA MET A 72 -19.04 5.58 -15.86
C MET A 72 -18.83 6.82 -16.74
N ALA A 73 -18.23 7.87 -16.19
CA ALA A 73 -17.92 9.10 -16.90
C ALA A 73 -17.06 8.82 -18.14
N LYS A 74 -16.03 7.99 -18.00
CA LYS A 74 -15.18 7.55 -19.11
C LYS A 74 -15.95 6.74 -20.14
N ARG A 75 -16.74 5.75 -19.70
CA ARG A 75 -17.47 4.84 -20.60
C ARG A 75 -18.50 5.57 -21.46
N TYR A 76 -19.20 6.55 -20.88
CA TYR A 76 -20.28 7.26 -21.55
C TYR A 76 -19.91 8.68 -22.03
N ALA A 77 -18.63 9.04 -21.93
CA ALA A 77 -18.09 10.36 -22.27
C ALA A 77 -18.86 11.51 -21.57
N ILE A 78 -19.19 11.32 -20.30
CA ILE A 78 -19.85 12.33 -19.47
C ILE A 78 -18.78 13.11 -18.71
N ASN A 79 -18.94 14.43 -18.64
CA ASN A 79 -18.06 15.26 -17.82
C ASN A 79 -18.38 15.00 -16.34
N TYR A 80 -17.45 14.35 -15.64
CA TYR A 80 -17.53 14.15 -14.21
C TYR A 80 -16.58 15.12 -13.50
N TYR A 81 -17.14 15.86 -12.55
CA TYR A 81 -16.43 16.81 -11.71
C TYR A 81 -16.49 16.28 -10.26
N PRO A 82 -15.36 15.84 -9.68
CA PRO A 82 -15.30 15.27 -8.33
C PRO A 82 -15.86 16.17 -7.23
N GLU A 83 -15.72 17.49 -7.35
CA GLU A 83 -16.25 18.48 -6.39
C GLU A 83 -17.79 18.51 -6.33
N ALA A 84 -18.46 17.89 -7.29
CA ALA A 84 -19.91 17.81 -7.39
C ALA A 84 -20.47 16.46 -6.91
N GLN A 85 -19.62 15.64 -6.33
CA GLN A 85 -20.06 14.42 -5.68
C GLN A 85 -20.88 14.83 -4.44
N ASN A 86 -22.14 14.41 -4.37
CA ASN A 86 -23.15 14.71 -3.34
C ASN A 86 -23.79 16.12 -3.36
N ASN A 87 -23.13 17.17 -3.83
CA ASN A 87 -23.68 18.54 -3.87
C ASN A 87 -23.68 19.17 -5.28
N GLN A 88 -24.59 20.12 -5.52
CA GLN A 88 -24.51 20.97 -6.71
C GLN A 88 -23.26 21.85 -6.60
N SER A 89 -22.27 21.58 -7.43
CA SER A 89 -21.10 22.45 -7.56
C SER A 89 -21.35 23.51 -8.62
N THR A 90 -20.88 24.73 -8.35
CA THR A 90 -20.84 25.80 -9.35
C THR A 90 -19.40 26.02 -9.79
N ARG A 91 -19.22 26.13 -11.11
CA ARG A 91 -17.92 26.46 -11.71
C ARG A 91 -17.92 27.88 -12.24
N VAL A 92 -16.78 28.54 -12.06
CA VAL A 92 -16.61 29.94 -12.41
C VAL A 92 -16.25 30.05 -13.89
N LYS A 93 -16.94 30.95 -14.61
CA LYS A 93 -16.62 31.30 -16.00
C LYS A 93 -16.07 32.73 -16.11
N CYS A 94 -16.64 33.65 -15.34
CA CYS A 94 -16.26 35.06 -15.37
C CYS A 94 -15.88 35.56 -13.98
N LEU A 95 -14.79 36.31 -13.95
CA LEU A 95 -14.29 37.03 -12.78
C LEU A 95 -14.28 38.52 -13.09
N MET A 96 -14.72 39.34 -12.14
CA MET A 96 -14.58 40.79 -12.20
C MET A 96 -13.45 41.22 -11.27
N ILE A 97 -12.56 42.05 -11.80
CA ILE A 97 -11.44 42.63 -11.08
C ILE A 97 -11.87 44.01 -10.60
N TRP A 98 -11.86 44.21 -9.29
CA TRP A 98 -12.02 45.52 -8.67
C TRP A 98 -10.64 46.08 -8.29
N GLY A 99 -10.34 47.29 -8.76
CA GLY A 99 -9.06 47.96 -8.53
C GLY A 99 -8.00 47.75 -9.62
N LYS A 100 -6.94 48.56 -9.58
CA LYS A 100 -5.79 48.44 -10.50
C LYS A 100 -4.80 47.43 -9.94
N LEU A 101 -4.74 46.23 -10.51
CA LEU A 101 -3.68 45.28 -10.18
C LEU A 101 -2.36 45.67 -10.84
N SER A 102 -1.26 45.48 -10.11
CA SER A 102 0.10 45.49 -10.66
C SER A 102 0.23 44.43 -11.75
N ASP A 103 1.00 44.71 -12.81
CA ASP A 103 1.21 43.77 -13.91
C ASP A 103 1.82 42.44 -13.44
N GLU A 104 2.67 42.45 -12.41
CA GLU A 104 3.26 41.23 -11.83
C GLU A 104 2.19 40.30 -11.24
N LYS A 105 1.33 40.80 -10.33
CA LYS A 105 0.22 40.03 -9.76
C LYS A 105 -0.76 39.55 -10.83
N MET A 106 -1.00 40.38 -11.86
CA MET A 106 -1.88 40.00 -12.95
C MET A 106 -1.26 38.87 -13.78
N THR A 107 0.05 38.89 -14.04
CA THR A 107 0.74 37.86 -14.81
C THR A 107 0.73 36.51 -14.07
N LYS A 108 1.00 36.53 -12.75
CA LYS A 108 0.90 35.37 -11.86
C LYS A 108 -0.51 34.77 -11.85
N LEU A 109 -1.53 35.62 -11.66
CA LEU A 109 -2.92 35.19 -11.67
C LEU A 109 -3.35 34.65 -13.04
N SER A 110 -2.96 35.29 -14.16
CA SER A 110 -3.30 34.81 -15.50
C SER A 110 -2.64 33.47 -15.83
N ALA A 111 -1.40 33.25 -15.39
CA ALA A 111 -0.72 31.97 -15.57
C ALA A 111 -1.45 30.86 -14.79
N CYS A 112 -1.81 31.12 -13.53
CA CYS A 112 -2.53 30.17 -12.67
C CYS A 112 -3.94 29.82 -13.20
N LEU A 113 -4.62 30.80 -13.81
CA LEU A 113 -5.96 30.64 -14.41
C LEU A 113 -5.95 30.15 -15.87
N GLN A 114 -4.80 29.66 -16.37
CA GLN A 114 -4.63 29.14 -17.74
C GLN A 114 -4.93 30.18 -18.85
N ASN A 115 -4.35 31.37 -18.75
CA ASN A 115 -4.41 32.44 -19.75
C ASN A 115 -5.85 32.86 -20.13
N PRO A 116 -6.61 33.45 -19.18
CA PRO A 116 -7.95 33.94 -19.44
C PRO A 116 -7.97 35.15 -20.38
N GLU A 117 -9.08 35.32 -21.11
CA GLU A 117 -9.30 36.49 -21.95
C GLU A 117 -9.66 37.69 -21.09
N ARG A 118 -8.85 38.76 -21.18
CA ARG A 118 -9.06 39.99 -20.43
C ARG A 118 -9.78 41.04 -21.28
N ARG A 119 -10.90 41.57 -20.77
CA ARG A 119 -11.58 42.74 -21.33
C ARG A 119 -11.81 43.77 -20.22
N ARG A 120 -11.01 44.84 -20.20
CA ARG A 120 -11.00 45.89 -19.15
C ARG A 120 -10.86 45.28 -17.75
N TYR A 121 -11.97 45.21 -17.00
CA TYR A 121 -12.09 44.72 -15.63
C TYR A 121 -12.67 43.30 -15.54
N ARG A 122 -12.96 42.65 -16.68
CA ARG A 122 -13.52 41.30 -16.73
C ARG A 122 -12.50 40.31 -17.25
N LEU A 123 -12.31 39.21 -16.53
CA LEU A 123 -11.58 38.03 -16.98
C LEU A 123 -12.58 36.94 -17.34
N THR A 124 -12.56 36.53 -18.60
CA THR A 124 -13.32 35.39 -19.07
C THR A 124 -12.39 34.19 -19.16
N LEU A 125 -12.64 33.18 -18.35
CA LEU A 125 -11.85 31.96 -18.36
C LEU A 125 -12.18 31.17 -19.64
N LYS A 126 -11.16 30.73 -20.38
CA LYS A 126 -11.34 29.85 -21.55
C LYS A 126 -12.01 28.53 -21.18
N ARG A 127 -11.77 28.07 -19.95
CA ARG A 127 -12.33 26.86 -19.35
C ARG A 127 -12.98 27.20 -18.02
N ARG A 128 -14.04 26.48 -17.66
CA ARG A 128 -14.75 26.68 -16.39
C ARG A 128 -13.96 26.02 -15.27
N LEU A 129 -13.51 26.80 -14.30
CA LEU A 129 -12.67 26.32 -13.20
C LEU A 129 -13.48 26.18 -11.90
N PRO A 130 -13.12 25.25 -11.00
CA PRO A 130 -13.76 25.14 -9.70
C PRO A 130 -13.39 26.35 -8.82
N LYS A 131 -14.30 26.73 -7.91
CA LYS A 131 -14.09 27.85 -6.97
C LYS A 131 -12.82 27.71 -6.14
N SER A 132 -12.51 26.48 -5.71
CA SER A 132 -11.30 26.18 -4.93
C SER A 132 -10.03 26.51 -5.69
N TRP A 133 -9.96 26.21 -7.00
CA TRP A 133 -8.83 26.60 -7.84
C TRP A 133 -8.70 28.11 -7.93
N VAL A 134 -9.80 28.81 -8.21
CA VAL A 134 -9.79 30.28 -8.30
C VAL A 134 -9.35 30.90 -6.97
N ALA A 135 -9.81 30.35 -5.84
CA ALA A 135 -9.42 30.79 -4.51
C ALA A 135 -7.93 30.59 -4.23
N GLU A 136 -7.38 29.44 -4.62
CA GLU A 136 -5.97 29.17 -4.46
C GLU A 136 -5.12 30.12 -5.33
N CYS A 137 -5.49 30.31 -6.60
CA CYS A 137 -4.80 31.27 -7.48
C CYS A 137 -4.87 32.72 -6.96
N ALA A 138 -6.00 33.11 -6.37
CA ALA A 138 -6.19 34.44 -5.79
C ALA A 138 -5.33 34.61 -4.52
N SER A 139 -5.33 33.61 -3.64
CA SER A 139 -4.51 33.56 -2.42
C SER A 139 -3.02 33.69 -2.73
N GLN A 140 -2.51 32.91 -3.68
CA GLN A 140 -1.10 32.94 -4.10
C GLN A 140 -0.68 34.28 -4.73
N SER A 141 -1.63 34.96 -5.36
CA SER A 141 -1.40 36.29 -5.95
C SER A 141 -1.58 37.43 -4.92
N GLY A 142 -1.95 37.11 -3.67
CA GLY A 142 -2.24 38.08 -2.62
C GLY A 142 -3.44 38.96 -2.95
N ILE A 143 -4.51 38.38 -3.50
CA ILE A 143 -5.74 39.06 -3.91
C ILE A 143 -6.93 38.45 -3.17
N PRO A 144 -7.69 39.22 -2.38
CA PRO A 144 -8.87 38.69 -1.69
C PRO A 144 -10.02 38.44 -2.68
N ILE A 145 -10.80 37.38 -2.42
CA ILE A 145 -12.08 37.14 -3.10
C ILE A 145 -13.17 37.87 -2.32
N LEU A 146 -13.89 38.77 -3.00
CA LEU A 146 -15.01 39.52 -2.44
C LEU A 146 -16.29 38.66 -2.47
N LYS A 147 -17.05 38.65 -1.37
CA LYS A 147 -18.37 38.00 -1.34
C LYS A 147 -19.42 38.88 -1.98
N GLU A 148 -20.49 38.25 -2.49
CA GLU A 148 -21.65 38.97 -3.03
C GLU A 148 -22.22 39.94 -1.97
N GLY A 149 -22.26 41.23 -2.29
CA GLY A 149 -22.81 42.28 -1.42
C GLY A 149 -21.81 43.02 -0.52
N GLU A 150 -20.53 42.62 -0.48
CA GLU A 150 -19.49 43.39 0.22
C GLU A 150 -19.07 44.63 -0.59
N ARG A 151 -18.97 45.80 0.06
CA ARG A 151 -18.51 47.03 -0.61
C ARG A 151 -17.07 46.83 -1.10
N PRO A 152 -16.76 47.12 -2.38
CA PRO A 152 -15.43 46.94 -2.92
C PRO A 152 -14.50 47.96 -2.27
N SER A 153 -13.60 47.49 -1.40
CA SER A 153 -12.48 48.26 -0.88
C SER A 153 -11.18 47.55 -1.24
N PRO A 154 -10.16 48.28 -1.68
CA PRO A 154 -10.03 48.82 -3.03
C PRO A 154 -9.47 47.81 -4.06
N LEU A 155 -9.22 46.56 -3.68
CA LEU A 155 -8.56 45.58 -4.55
C LEU A 155 -9.04 44.14 -4.26
N GLY A 156 -9.78 43.54 -5.21
CA GLY A 156 -10.34 42.20 -5.01
C GLY A 156 -10.97 41.61 -6.26
N ILE A 157 -11.14 40.29 -6.26
CA ILE A 157 -11.79 39.55 -7.35
C ILE A 157 -13.20 39.16 -6.92
N GLN A 158 -14.19 39.47 -7.75
CA GLN A 158 -15.57 39.03 -7.56
C GLN A 158 -15.92 37.97 -8.60
N ILE A 159 -16.52 36.87 -8.16
CA ILE A 159 -17.07 35.84 -9.05
C ILE A 159 -18.41 36.36 -9.58
N THR A 160 -18.59 36.37 -10.90
CA THR A 160 -19.77 37.01 -11.55
C THR A 160 -20.62 36.07 -12.38
N ASP A 161 -20.05 34.95 -12.83
CA ASP A 161 -20.77 33.97 -13.62
C ASP A 161 -20.43 32.58 -13.09
N GLU A 162 -21.42 31.99 -12.44
CA GLU A 162 -21.39 30.66 -11.86
C GLU A 162 -22.36 29.78 -12.63
N GLN A 163 -21.83 28.76 -13.30
CA GLN A 163 -22.68 27.81 -13.99
C GLN A 163 -22.91 26.59 -13.12
N VAL A 164 -24.18 26.32 -12.80
CA VAL A 164 -24.61 25.10 -12.12
C VAL A 164 -24.40 23.90 -13.05
N GLN A 165 -23.81 22.86 -12.49
CA GLN A 165 -23.52 21.63 -13.21
C GLN A 165 -24.78 20.91 -13.66
N LYS A 166 -24.76 20.39 -14.90
CA LYS A 166 -25.91 19.69 -15.51
C LYS A 166 -26.17 18.29 -14.95
N TYR A 167 -25.16 17.64 -14.37
CA TYR A 167 -25.22 16.26 -13.90
C TYR A 167 -24.75 16.20 -12.44
N LYS A 168 -25.57 15.63 -11.57
CA LYS A 168 -25.24 15.29 -10.19
C LYS A 168 -25.07 13.78 -10.08
N PHE A 169 -23.95 13.35 -9.51
CA PHE A 169 -23.66 11.96 -9.22
C PHE A 169 -23.78 11.74 -7.72
N GLN A 170 -24.63 10.80 -7.32
CA GLN A 170 -24.81 10.40 -5.93
C GLN A 170 -24.72 8.89 -5.84
N TYR A 171 -23.93 8.40 -4.88
CA TYR A 171 -23.76 6.97 -4.66
C TYR A 171 -24.58 6.57 -3.44
N GLU A 172 -25.52 5.64 -3.59
CA GLU A 172 -26.28 5.06 -2.48
C GLU A 172 -25.53 3.88 -1.86
N ALA A 173 -25.86 3.55 -0.61
CA ALA A 173 -25.24 2.47 0.16
C ALA A 173 -25.47 1.07 -0.45
N GLU A 174 -26.46 0.93 -1.34
CA GLU A 174 -26.81 -0.30 -2.04
C GLU A 174 -26.15 -0.42 -3.42
N ASP A 175 -25.02 0.27 -3.65
CA ASP A 175 -24.24 0.22 -4.88
C ASP A 175 -24.92 0.75 -6.15
N TYR A 176 -25.95 1.58 -5.96
CA TYR A 176 -26.57 2.34 -7.03
C TYR A 176 -25.88 3.69 -7.20
N LEU A 177 -25.53 4.01 -8.45
CA LEU A 177 -25.15 5.35 -8.86
C LEU A 177 -26.38 6.08 -9.40
N ILE A 178 -26.82 7.11 -8.68
CA ILE A 178 -27.88 8.01 -9.13
C ILE A 178 -27.25 9.12 -9.96
N VAL A 179 -27.73 9.28 -11.20
CA VAL A 179 -27.32 10.38 -12.07
C VAL A 179 -28.51 11.29 -12.32
N GLN A 180 -28.58 12.39 -11.56
CA GLN A 180 -29.63 13.39 -11.74
C GLN A 180 -29.19 14.40 -12.79
N GLY A 181 -29.91 14.48 -13.91
CA GLY A 181 -29.62 15.46 -14.96
C GLY A 181 -29.80 14.93 -16.38
N ASN A 182 -31.03 15.05 -16.89
CA ASN A 182 -31.40 15.01 -18.31
C ASN A 182 -31.52 13.64 -19.02
N SER A 183 -32.55 13.56 -19.87
CA SER A 183 -33.02 12.41 -20.67
C SER A 183 -32.00 11.83 -21.66
N VAL A 184 -30.90 12.55 -21.94
CA VAL A 184 -29.85 12.12 -22.87
C VAL A 184 -29.07 10.91 -22.33
N LEU A 185 -28.91 10.77 -21.01
CA LEU A 185 -28.32 9.57 -20.42
C LEU A 185 -29.25 8.35 -20.58
N LYS A 186 -30.56 8.54 -20.43
CA LYS A 186 -31.56 7.46 -20.64
C LYS A 186 -31.47 6.90 -22.05
N ASN A 187 -31.31 7.76 -23.06
CA ASN A 187 -31.15 7.34 -24.45
C ASN A 187 -29.83 6.59 -24.71
N LYS A 188 -28.74 6.90 -23.98
CA LYS A 188 -27.43 6.23 -24.14
C LYS A 188 -27.28 4.95 -23.31
N LEU A 189 -27.95 4.85 -22.16
CA LEU A 189 -27.89 3.68 -21.28
C LEU A 189 -29.00 2.66 -21.54
N GLY A 190 -30.04 3.02 -22.31
CA GLY A 190 -31.14 2.11 -22.67
C GLY A 190 -31.90 1.58 -21.45
N ASN A 191 -32.49 0.39 -21.57
CA ASN A 191 -33.30 -0.28 -20.53
C ASN A 191 -32.51 -0.69 -19.25
N ARG A 192 -31.24 -0.30 -19.11
CA ARG A 192 -30.41 -0.62 -17.93
C ARG A 192 -30.52 0.41 -16.81
N ILE A 193 -31.33 1.45 -16.99
CA ILE A 193 -31.67 2.43 -15.95
C ILE A 193 -33.10 2.17 -15.51
N SER A 194 -33.28 1.86 -14.22
CA SER A 194 -34.58 1.96 -13.56
C SER A 194 -34.54 3.23 -12.71
N ASP A 195 -35.44 4.19 -12.99
CA ASP A 195 -35.66 5.40 -12.20
C ASP A 195 -34.40 6.20 -11.80
N ASP A 196 -33.56 6.56 -12.78
CA ASP A 196 -32.30 7.32 -12.62
C ASP A 196 -31.23 6.64 -11.75
N LYS A 197 -31.45 5.38 -11.35
CA LYS A 197 -30.49 4.53 -10.65
C LYS A 197 -29.77 3.62 -11.64
N ILE A 198 -28.45 3.59 -11.53
CA ILE A 198 -27.58 2.69 -12.31
C ILE A 198 -27.01 1.67 -11.34
N ASP A 199 -27.34 0.40 -11.56
CA ASP A 199 -26.71 -0.72 -10.85
C ASP A 199 -25.24 -0.82 -11.29
N MET A 200 -24.35 -0.43 -10.39
CA MET A 200 -22.92 -0.42 -10.68
C MET A 200 -22.34 -1.84 -10.79
N ILE A 201 -22.93 -2.82 -10.11
CA ILE A 201 -22.51 -4.23 -10.13
C ILE A 201 -22.86 -4.82 -11.50
N ALA A 202 -24.08 -4.61 -11.97
CA ALA A 202 -24.54 -5.08 -13.27
C ALA A 202 -23.77 -4.42 -14.43
N VAL A 203 -23.47 -3.12 -14.32
CA VAL A 203 -22.79 -2.40 -15.42
C VAL A 203 -21.28 -2.60 -15.42
N ASN A 204 -20.62 -2.67 -14.25
CA ASN A 204 -19.18 -2.90 -14.18
C ASN A 204 -18.78 -4.38 -14.13
N GLY A 205 -19.75 -5.30 -14.02
CA GLY A 205 -19.49 -6.74 -14.00
C GLY A 205 -18.88 -7.21 -12.68
N SER A 206 -19.43 -6.75 -11.55
CA SER A 206 -19.03 -7.01 -10.15
C SER A 206 -17.74 -6.32 -9.64
N TYR A 207 -17.56 -6.31 -8.31
CA TYR A 207 -16.30 -5.99 -7.64
C TYR A 207 -15.28 -7.09 -7.95
N GLN A 208 -14.69 -7.04 -9.13
CA GLN A 208 -13.91 -8.15 -9.69
C GLN A 208 -12.70 -8.59 -8.85
N LYS A 209 -12.31 -7.85 -7.80
CA LYS A 209 -11.21 -8.21 -6.91
C LYS A 209 -11.48 -7.70 -5.49
N ALA A 210 -11.66 -8.62 -4.55
CA ALA A 210 -11.49 -8.36 -3.12
C ALA A 210 -10.08 -8.81 -2.76
N PHE A 211 -9.25 -7.89 -2.26
CA PHE A 211 -7.94 -8.22 -1.73
C PHE A 211 -8.11 -8.52 -0.24
N ALA A 212 -8.08 -9.81 0.11
CA ALA A 212 -8.08 -10.27 1.49
C ALA A 212 -6.64 -10.52 1.92
N TYR A 213 -6.14 -9.69 2.84
CA TYR A 213 -4.86 -9.92 3.50
C TYR A 213 -5.10 -10.81 4.70
N VAL A 214 -4.37 -11.92 4.78
CA VAL A 214 -4.50 -12.88 5.87
C VAL A 214 -3.12 -13.13 6.46
N GLU A 215 -3.02 -13.01 7.79
CA GLU A 215 -1.75 -13.11 8.52
C GLU A 215 -1.06 -14.47 8.38
N ASN A 216 -1.83 -15.54 8.11
CA ASN A 216 -1.32 -16.90 8.00
C ASN A 216 -1.91 -17.65 6.79
N ARG A 217 -1.08 -18.46 6.12
CA ARG A 217 -1.46 -19.34 4.99
C ARG A 217 -2.58 -20.31 5.36
N THR A 218 -2.59 -20.81 6.59
CA THR A 218 -3.67 -21.68 7.09
C THR A 218 -4.99 -20.92 7.16
N ALA A 219 -4.99 -19.73 7.75
CA ALA A 219 -6.17 -18.87 7.85
C ALA A 219 -6.72 -18.47 6.48
N LEU A 220 -5.85 -18.21 5.48
CA LEU A 220 -6.29 -17.96 4.11
C LEU A 220 -7.03 -19.18 3.55
N SER A 221 -6.50 -20.38 3.78
CA SER A 221 -7.11 -21.61 3.30
C SER A 221 -8.49 -21.87 3.94
N THR A 222 -8.65 -21.55 5.23
CA THR A 222 -9.91 -21.70 5.97
C THR A 222 -10.94 -20.70 5.49
N GLN A 223 -10.55 -19.44 5.32
CA GLN A 223 -11.43 -18.37 4.83
C GLN A 223 -11.89 -18.60 3.39
N ILE A 224 -11.00 -19.11 2.54
CA ILE A 224 -11.36 -19.51 1.16
C ILE A 224 -12.40 -20.62 1.18
N GLU A 225 -12.30 -21.60 2.08
CA GLU A 225 -13.33 -22.64 2.23
C GLU A 225 -14.66 -22.08 2.74
N THR A 226 -14.62 -21.16 3.71
CA THR A 226 -15.83 -20.47 4.20
C THR A 226 -16.50 -19.68 3.08
N LEU A 227 -15.72 -18.97 2.24
CA LEU A 227 -16.23 -18.23 1.08
C LEU A 227 -16.77 -19.16 -0.02
N LYS A 228 -16.12 -20.31 -0.28
CA LYS A 228 -16.62 -21.32 -1.22
C LYS A 228 -17.97 -21.91 -0.79
N ASN A 229 -18.18 -22.03 0.52
CA ASN A 229 -19.40 -22.58 1.11
C ASN A 229 -20.49 -21.53 1.32
N PHE A 230 -20.20 -20.26 1.06
CA PHE A 230 -21.19 -19.19 1.18
C PHE A 230 -22.19 -19.27 0.03
N THR A 231 -23.44 -19.58 0.35
CA THR A 231 -24.55 -19.64 -0.61
C THR A 231 -25.40 -18.38 -0.53
N THR A 232 -25.91 -17.94 -1.68
CA THR A 232 -26.91 -16.87 -1.73
C THR A 232 -28.25 -17.40 -1.20
N LYS A 233 -29.19 -16.51 -0.90
CA LYS A 233 -30.56 -16.86 -0.43
C LYS A 233 -31.32 -17.79 -1.39
N GLN A 234 -30.84 -17.98 -2.62
CA GLN A 234 -31.41 -18.82 -3.66
C GLN A 234 -30.73 -20.21 -3.76
N GLY A 235 -29.73 -20.49 -2.93
CA GLY A 235 -29.02 -21.77 -2.91
C GLY A 235 -27.82 -21.85 -3.85
N ASP A 236 -27.59 -20.84 -4.69
CA ASP A 236 -26.44 -20.77 -5.57
C ASP A 236 -25.16 -20.38 -4.81
N LYS A 237 -24.00 -20.90 -5.26
CA LYS A 237 -22.70 -20.49 -4.70
C LYS A 237 -22.46 -19.02 -5.03
N ALA A 238 -22.27 -18.20 -3.99
CA ALA A 238 -22.09 -16.76 -4.16
C ALA A 238 -20.72 -16.41 -4.76
N PHE A 239 -19.74 -17.30 -4.60
CA PHE A 239 -18.37 -17.08 -5.06
C PHE A 239 -17.92 -18.21 -5.99
N TYR A 240 -17.43 -17.81 -7.17
CA TYR A 240 -16.80 -18.72 -8.13
C TYR A 240 -15.28 -18.51 -8.08
N ILE A 241 -14.56 -19.56 -7.71
CA ILE A 241 -13.10 -19.58 -7.77
C ILE A 241 -12.71 -20.28 -9.07
N PRO A 242 -11.92 -19.64 -9.95
CA PRO A 242 -11.46 -20.26 -11.19
C PRO A 242 -10.72 -21.57 -10.93
N SER A 243 -10.95 -22.59 -11.77
CA SER A 243 -10.37 -23.94 -11.61
C SER A 243 -8.84 -23.94 -11.57
N THR A 244 -8.19 -23.02 -12.29
CA THR A 244 -6.73 -22.84 -12.26
C THR A 244 -6.22 -22.46 -10.87
N TYR A 245 -6.96 -21.62 -10.15
CA TYR A 245 -6.59 -21.21 -8.80
C TYR A 245 -6.88 -22.32 -7.78
N GLU A 246 -7.95 -23.08 -8.01
CA GLU A 246 -8.27 -24.25 -7.21
C GLU A 246 -7.19 -25.34 -7.31
N ASP A 247 -6.70 -25.65 -8.53
CA ASP A 247 -5.60 -26.59 -8.74
C ASP A 247 -4.31 -26.12 -8.06
N ALA A 248 -3.98 -24.82 -8.19
CA ALA A 248 -2.83 -24.24 -7.49
C ALA A 248 -2.95 -24.38 -5.95
N LEU A 249 -4.11 -24.05 -5.37
CA LEU A 249 -4.36 -24.21 -3.93
C LEU A 249 -4.23 -25.67 -3.47
N VAL A 250 -4.73 -26.62 -4.26
CA VAL A 250 -4.63 -28.05 -3.94
C VAL A 250 -3.17 -28.51 -3.96
N ARG A 251 -2.39 -28.09 -4.96
CA ARG A 251 -0.95 -28.37 -5.03
C ARG A 251 -0.19 -27.78 -3.85
N PHE A 252 -0.49 -26.53 -3.46
CA PHE A 252 0.13 -25.93 -2.28
C PHE A 252 -0.20 -26.68 -1.00
N ARG A 253 -1.48 -27.06 -0.78
CA ARG A 253 -1.88 -27.88 0.37
C ARG A 253 -1.23 -29.26 0.36
N PHE A 254 -1.02 -29.85 -0.81
CA PHE A 254 -0.32 -31.12 -0.95
C PHE A 254 1.16 -31.00 -0.55
N ILE A 255 1.86 -29.95 -1.02
CA ILE A 255 3.25 -29.67 -0.63
C ILE A 255 3.35 -29.44 0.88
N ASP A 256 2.43 -28.66 1.46
CA ASP A 256 2.36 -28.39 2.89
C ASP A 256 2.19 -29.69 3.70
N LYS A 257 1.23 -30.54 3.32
CA LYS A 257 1.04 -31.85 3.94
C LYS A 257 2.25 -32.76 3.81
N ILE A 258 2.90 -32.80 2.65
CA ILE A 258 4.14 -33.58 2.49
C ILE A 258 5.23 -33.03 3.41
N MET A 259 5.38 -31.70 3.49
CA MET A 259 6.38 -31.07 4.35
C MET A 259 6.14 -31.41 5.83
N ASP A 260 4.89 -31.42 6.28
CA ASP A 260 4.51 -31.82 7.64
C ASP A 260 4.81 -33.30 7.93
N ILE A 261 4.50 -34.19 6.98
CA ILE A 261 4.83 -35.62 7.10
C ILE A 261 6.36 -35.80 7.15
N LEU A 262 7.09 -35.10 6.29
CA LEU A 262 8.55 -35.13 6.24
C LEU A 262 9.12 -34.62 7.56
N LYS A 263 8.67 -33.46 8.04
CA LYS A 263 9.09 -32.88 9.32
C LYS A 263 8.88 -33.87 10.45
N TRP A 264 7.70 -34.48 10.54
CA TRP A 264 7.39 -35.45 11.59
C TRP A 264 8.26 -36.71 11.50
N ALA A 265 8.51 -37.23 10.29
CA ALA A 265 9.32 -38.42 10.08
C ALA A 265 10.81 -38.20 10.36
N TYR A 266 11.37 -37.06 9.93
CA TYR A 266 12.81 -36.77 10.04
C TYR A 266 13.20 -36.12 11.37
N SER A 267 12.30 -35.38 12.02
CA SER A 267 12.58 -34.71 13.30
C SER A 267 13.16 -35.65 14.39
N PRO A 268 12.61 -36.84 14.67
CA PRO A 268 13.19 -37.72 15.69
C PRO A 268 14.58 -38.24 15.30
N PHE A 269 14.80 -38.50 14.01
CA PHE A 269 16.11 -38.94 13.51
C PHE A 269 17.18 -37.87 13.70
N PHE A 270 16.91 -36.63 13.29
CA PHE A 270 17.84 -35.52 13.48
C PHE A 270 18.03 -35.18 14.96
N GLY A 271 16.97 -35.27 15.78
CA GLY A 271 17.07 -35.09 17.23
C GLY A 271 17.97 -36.13 17.89
N LEU A 272 17.78 -37.41 17.57
CA LEU A 272 18.64 -38.50 18.07
C LEU A 272 20.10 -38.30 17.62
N PHE A 273 20.30 -37.98 16.34
CA PHE A 273 21.63 -37.74 15.79
C PHE A 273 22.34 -36.58 16.50
N LEU A 274 21.63 -35.49 16.78
CA LEU A 274 22.16 -34.35 17.53
C LEU A 274 22.56 -34.75 18.96
N VAL A 275 21.74 -35.52 19.68
CA VAL A 275 22.07 -36.02 21.02
C VAL A 275 23.33 -36.89 21.00
N ILE A 276 23.44 -37.80 20.03
CA ILE A 276 24.63 -38.66 19.88
C ILE A 276 25.88 -37.82 19.62
N LEU A 277 25.81 -36.85 18.71
CA LEU A 277 26.94 -35.96 18.42
C LEU A 277 27.37 -35.17 19.66
N LEU A 278 26.43 -34.59 20.41
CA LEU A 278 26.74 -33.87 21.64
C LEU A 278 27.40 -34.78 22.69
N LEU A 279 26.87 -35.99 22.89
CA LEU A 279 27.46 -36.98 23.79
C LEU A 279 28.90 -37.33 23.41
N VAL A 280 29.15 -37.58 22.13
CA VAL A 280 30.50 -37.91 21.63
C VAL A 280 31.45 -36.73 21.82
N GLN A 281 31.03 -35.51 21.44
CA GLN A 281 31.87 -34.31 21.57
C GLN A 281 32.20 -34.00 23.03
N VAL A 282 31.20 -33.99 23.90
CA VAL A 282 31.38 -33.76 25.35
C VAL A 282 32.26 -34.86 25.96
N GLY A 283 32.00 -36.12 25.61
CA GLY A 283 32.78 -37.26 26.08
C GLY A 283 34.27 -37.16 25.70
N ILE A 284 34.57 -36.81 24.45
CA ILE A 284 35.96 -36.62 23.98
C ILE A 284 36.65 -35.50 24.76
N VAL A 285 36.00 -34.35 24.94
CA VAL A 285 36.58 -33.19 25.65
C VAL A 285 36.84 -33.50 27.12
N ILE A 286 35.89 -34.15 27.80
CA ILE A 286 36.04 -34.56 29.20
C ILE A 286 37.17 -35.59 29.33
N ASN A 287 37.20 -36.60 28.44
CA ASN A 287 38.19 -37.67 28.51
C ASN A 287 39.63 -37.14 28.32
N HIS A 288 39.85 -36.24 27.36
CA HIS A 288 41.16 -35.63 27.13
C HIS A 288 41.65 -34.79 28.33
N ARG A 289 40.73 -34.22 29.12
CA ARG A 289 41.06 -33.37 30.29
C ARG A 289 40.97 -34.10 31.63
N LYS A 290 40.58 -35.37 31.64
CA LYS A 290 40.38 -36.18 32.86
C LYS A 290 41.60 -36.21 33.76
N HIS A 291 42.81 -36.34 33.19
CA HIS A 291 44.04 -36.31 33.98
C HIS A 291 44.23 -34.95 34.69
N ASN A 292 44.00 -33.84 33.99
CA ASN A 292 44.14 -32.50 34.57
C ASN A 292 43.11 -32.27 35.67
N TYR A 293 41.88 -32.74 35.48
CA TYR A 293 40.86 -32.71 36.52
C TYR A 293 41.27 -33.53 37.76
N GLY A 294 41.90 -34.69 37.57
CA GLY A 294 42.47 -35.48 38.67
C GLY A 294 43.56 -34.72 39.47
N ILE A 295 44.43 -33.96 38.79
CA ILE A 295 45.43 -33.10 39.45
C ILE A 295 44.75 -31.96 40.23
N PHE A 296 43.67 -31.39 39.71
CA PHE A 296 42.95 -30.33 40.43
C PHE A 296 42.28 -30.86 41.70
N LEU A 297 41.71 -32.07 41.65
CA LEU A 297 41.15 -32.74 42.83
C LEU A 297 42.23 -33.04 43.88
N SER A 298 43.42 -33.49 43.47
CA SER A 298 44.52 -33.75 44.41
C SER A 298 45.08 -32.47 45.07
N LYS A 299 44.90 -31.31 44.42
CA LYS A 299 45.23 -29.98 44.98
C LYS A 299 44.15 -29.43 45.93
N GLY A 300 43.10 -30.20 46.23
CA GLY A 300 42.04 -29.81 47.17
C GLY A 300 40.92 -28.98 46.55
N ILE A 301 40.84 -28.87 45.22
CA ILE A 301 39.69 -28.24 44.53
C ILE A 301 38.48 -29.16 44.68
N SER A 302 37.33 -28.59 45.03
CA SER A 302 36.10 -29.37 45.20
C SER A 302 35.54 -29.85 43.86
N ASN A 303 34.86 -31.00 43.86
CA ASN A 303 34.18 -31.54 42.67
C ASN A 303 33.23 -30.52 42.00
N TRP A 304 32.59 -29.68 42.81
CA TRP A 304 31.71 -28.60 42.33
C TRP A 304 32.45 -27.53 41.53
N GLN A 305 33.65 -27.15 41.96
CA GLN A 305 34.47 -26.17 41.24
C GLN A 305 34.97 -26.73 39.90
N VAL A 306 35.35 -28.02 39.85
CA VAL A 306 35.73 -28.67 38.58
C VAL A 306 34.54 -28.72 37.62
N ARG A 307 33.35 -29.11 38.09
CA ARG A 307 32.11 -29.08 37.27
C ARG A 307 31.80 -27.67 36.77
N GLY A 308 31.93 -26.66 37.64
CA GLY A 308 31.72 -25.25 37.27
C GLY A 308 32.67 -24.77 36.18
N MET A 309 33.95 -25.17 36.23
CA MET A 309 34.92 -24.86 35.16
C MET A 309 34.53 -25.48 33.82
N VAL A 310 34.08 -26.74 33.82
CA VAL A 310 33.63 -27.42 32.58
C VAL A 310 32.39 -26.75 32.01
N LEU A 311 31.39 -26.47 32.85
CA LEU A 311 30.16 -25.79 32.45
C LEU A 311 30.43 -24.40 31.86
N MET A 312 31.33 -23.62 32.47
CA MET A 312 31.72 -22.32 31.95
C MET A 312 32.38 -22.42 30.56
N GLN A 313 33.29 -23.38 30.37
CA GLN A 313 33.96 -23.61 29.09
C GLN A 313 32.98 -24.06 27.99
N MET A 314 32.00 -24.89 28.33
CA MET A 314 30.95 -25.30 27.40
C MET A 314 30.02 -24.14 27.06
N THR A 315 29.62 -23.33 28.05
CA THR A 315 28.76 -22.16 27.83
C THR A 315 29.43 -21.14 26.92
N MET A 316 30.72 -20.87 27.12
CA MET A 316 31.47 -19.93 26.29
C MET A 316 31.63 -20.47 24.85
N SER A 317 31.95 -21.76 24.70
CA SER A 317 32.03 -22.41 23.39
C SER A 317 30.68 -22.39 22.66
N PHE A 318 29.59 -22.64 23.38
CA PHE A 318 28.24 -22.61 22.85
C PHE A 318 27.84 -21.21 22.37
N ALA A 319 28.13 -20.16 23.15
CA ALA A 319 27.85 -18.78 22.76
C ALA A 319 28.58 -18.38 21.47
N VAL A 320 29.86 -18.76 21.33
CA VAL A 320 30.64 -18.50 20.12
C VAL A 320 30.09 -19.29 18.92
N ALA A 321 29.73 -20.55 19.12
CA ALA A 321 29.15 -21.39 18.07
C ALA A 321 27.78 -20.86 17.61
N MET A 322 26.93 -20.43 18.56
CA MET A 322 25.62 -19.85 18.27
C MET A 322 25.75 -18.56 17.47
N PHE A 323 26.66 -17.66 17.88
CA PHE A 323 26.94 -16.44 17.11
C PHE A 323 27.43 -16.76 15.69
N GLY A 324 28.38 -17.70 15.56
CA GLY A 324 28.87 -18.13 14.26
C GLY A 324 27.78 -18.74 13.37
N ALA A 325 26.88 -19.55 13.95
CA ALA A 325 25.76 -20.13 13.21
C ALA A 325 24.80 -19.06 12.68
N VAL A 326 24.44 -18.08 13.51
CA VAL A 326 23.58 -16.95 13.09
C VAL A 326 24.24 -16.17 11.93
N VAL A 327 25.53 -15.85 12.04
CA VAL A 327 26.25 -15.12 10.98
C VAL A 327 26.31 -15.92 9.67
N ILE A 328 26.56 -17.24 9.75
CA ILE A 328 26.60 -18.09 8.56
C ILE A 328 25.22 -18.16 7.90
N ASP A 329 24.15 -18.30 8.68
CA ASP A 329 22.80 -18.41 8.15
C ASP A 329 22.33 -17.11 7.49
N GLU A 330 22.55 -15.96 8.14
CA GLU A 330 22.33 -14.64 7.56
C GLU A 330 23.14 -14.43 6.27
N GLY A 331 24.40 -14.91 6.25
CA GLY A 331 25.23 -14.89 5.05
C GLY A 331 24.69 -15.76 3.92
N MET A 332 24.15 -16.94 4.23
CA MET A 332 23.50 -17.82 3.26
C MET A 332 22.21 -17.21 2.71
N GLN A 333 21.39 -16.62 3.58
CA GLN A 333 20.17 -15.91 3.16
C GLN A 333 20.51 -14.74 2.24
N TRP A 334 21.51 -13.94 2.59
CA TRP A 334 21.97 -12.83 1.76
C TRP A 334 22.48 -13.31 0.39
N TRP A 335 23.25 -14.40 0.35
CA TRP A 335 23.68 -15.00 -0.92
C TRP A 335 22.49 -15.51 -1.73
N LEU A 336 21.60 -16.31 -1.14
CA LEU A 336 20.41 -16.81 -1.84
C LEU A 336 19.53 -15.68 -2.37
N ALA A 337 19.36 -14.61 -1.60
CA ALA A 337 18.62 -13.42 -2.04
C ALA A 337 19.28 -12.78 -3.27
N GLY A 338 20.62 -12.65 -3.29
CA GLY A 338 21.35 -12.16 -4.45
C GLY A 338 21.22 -13.05 -5.69
N GLU A 339 21.26 -14.38 -5.53
CA GLU A 339 21.06 -15.32 -6.63
C GLU A 339 19.61 -15.27 -7.16
N LEU A 340 18.64 -15.17 -6.25
CA LEU A 340 17.23 -14.99 -6.64
C LEU A 340 16.97 -13.64 -7.31
N GLU A 341 17.63 -12.56 -6.91
CA GLU A 341 17.54 -11.27 -7.58
C GLU A 341 18.00 -11.39 -9.05
N SER A 342 19.08 -12.13 -9.30
CA SER A 342 19.56 -12.43 -10.66
C SER A 342 18.52 -13.20 -11.49
N VAL A 343 17.86 -14.20 -10.90
CA VAL A 343 16.84 -15.00 -11.61
C VAL A 343 15.53 -14.22 -11.82
N THR A 344 15.09 -13.47 -10.81
CA THR A 344 13.82 -12.72 -10.82
C THR A 344 13.87 -11.48 -11.70
N THR A 345 15.06 -10.95 -12.01
CA THR A 345 15.27 -9.87 -12.99
C THR A 345 15.30 -10.35 -14.44
N THR A 346 15.10 -11.65 -14.70
CA THR A 346 15.03 -12.21 -16.05
C THR A 346 13.56 -12.39 -16.49
N LYS A 347 13.18 -11.87 -17.67
CA LYS A 347 11.84 -12.12 -18.24
C LYS A 347 11.66 -13.64 -18.45
N PRO A 348 10.54 -14.26 -18.04
CA PRO A 348 9.21 -13.69 -17.81
C PRO A 348 8.83 -13.41 -16.34
N TYR A 349 9.75 -13.55 -15.37
CA TYR A 349 9.38 -13.57 -13.94
C TYR A 349 9.19 -12.19 -13.32
N ILE A 350 9.78 -11.14 -13.91
CA ILE A 350 9.66 -9.73 -13.48
C ILE A 350 8.21 -9.28 -13.33
N ASP A 351 7.31 -9.74 -14.19
CA ASP A 351 5.93 -9.24 -14.24
C ASP A 351 4.99 -9.94 -13.23
N HIS A 352 5.50 -10.96 -12.51
CA HIS A 352 4.65 -11.85 -11.69
C HIS A 352 5.16 -12.07 -10.26
N ILE A 353 6.41 -11.76 -9.93
CA ILE A 353 7.00 -12.08 -8.63
C ILE A 353 7.75 -10.85 -8.06
N ILE A 354 7.39 -10.45 -6.84
CA ILE A 354 8.09 -9.38 -6.09
C ILE A 354 9.29 -10.01 -5.39
N ALA A 355 10.45 -9.94 -6.04
CA ALA A 355 11.71 -10.50 -5.54
C ALA A 355 12.07 -9.98 -4.13
N GLY A 356 11.78 -8.71 -3.85
CA GLY A 356 12.11 -8.07 -2.56
C GLY A 356 11.30 -8.55 -1.35
N GLN A 357 10.32 -9.45 -1.54
CA GLN A 357 9.50 -10.02 -0.46
C GLN A 357 9.62 -11.55 -0.35
N LEU A 358 10.50 -12.18 -1.12
CA LEU A 358 10.85 -13.58 -0.92
C LEU A 358 11.74 -13.68 0.31
N ASP A 359 11.12 -13.63 1.48
CA ASP A 359 11.72 -14.08 2.71
C ASP A 359 11.88 -15.60 2.60
N LEU A 360 13.03 -16.02 2.06
CA LEU A 360 13.28 -17.40 1.64
C LEU A 360 13.30 -18.37 2.82
N LEU A 361 13.58 -17.87 4.03
CA LEU A 361 13.36 -18.53 5.30
C LEU A 361 13.07 -17.47 6.37
N PRO A 362 11.79 -17.18 6.70
CA PRO A 362 11.45 -16.25 7.77
C PRO A 362 11.68 -16.94 9.12
N LEU A 363 12.95 -17.14 9.48
CA LEU A 363 13.34 -17.59 10.82
C LEU A 363 13.48 -16.34 11.68
N SER A 364 12.62 -16.23 12.69
CA SER A 364 12.72 -15.12 13.62
C SER A 364 13.91 -15.33 14.56
N ILE A 365 14.47 -14.24 15.08
CA ILE A 365 15.48 -14.29 16.17
C ILE A 365 14.98 -15.17 17.34
N MET A 366 13.67 -15.19 17.58
CA MET A 366 13.06 -16.01 18.63
C MET A 366 13.17 -17.51 18.34
N ASP A 367 13.16 -17.93 17.07
CA ASP A 367 13.34 -19.33 16.69
C ASP A 367 14.78 -19.79 16.94
N TYR A 368 15.77 -18.95 16.60
CA TYR A 368 17.18 -19.22 16.92
C TYR A 368 17.42 -19.30 18.43
N LEU A 369 16.84 -18.37 19.19
CA LEU A 369 16.92 -18.39 20.66
C LEU A 369 16.24 -19.64 21.23
N GLY A 370 15.07 -20.02 20.69
CA GLY A 370 14.34 -21.21 21.11
C GLY A 370 15.15 -22.49 20.93
N VAL A 371 15.71 -22.70 19.73
CA VAL A 371 16.59 -23.85 19.45
C VAL A 371 17.85 -23.79 20.30
N GLY A 372 18.43 -22.61 20.46
CA GLY A 372 19.63 -22.41 21.29
C GLY A 372 19.40 -22.81 22.75
N ILE A 373 18.27 -22.40 23.35
CA ILE A 373 17.89 -22.78 24.72
C ILE A 373 17.71 -24.29 24.85
N VAL A 374 17.06 -24.95 23.89
CA VAL A 374 16.86 -26.40 23.92
C VAL A 374 18.19 -27.14 23.86
N VAL A 375 19.07 -26.77 22.94
CA VAL A 375 20.40 -27.41 22.80
C VAL A 375 21.27 -27.14 24.03
N PHE A 376 21.24 -25.92 24.56
CA PHE A 376 21.96 -25.57 25.78
C PHE A 376 21.45 -26.34 27.01
N GLY A 377 20.12 -26.50 27.13
CA GLY A 377 19.50 -27.32 28.16
C GLY A 377 19.91 -28.79 28.05
N LEU A 378 19.93 -29.35 26.84
CA LEU A 378 20.41 -30.71 26.59
C LEU A 378 21.90 -30.87 26.98
N LEU A 379 22.75 -29.92 26.61
CA LEU A 379 24.15 -29.90 27.01
C LEU A 379 24.30 -29.93 28.54
N TYR A 380 23.53 -29.10 29.25
CA TYR A 380 23.56 -29.04 30.70
C TYR A 380 23.11 -30.35 31.37
N ILE A 381 22.13 -31.05 30.80
CA ILE A 381 21.65 -32.35 31.31
C ILE A 381 22.70 -33.46 31.08
N LEU A 382 23.46 -33.37 29.99
CA LEU A 382 24.46 -34.38 29.60
C LEU A 382 25.78 -34.28 30.38
N THR A 383 26.10 -33.11 30.94
CA THR A 383 27.27 -32.87 31.82
C THR A 383 26.96 -32.98 33.30
#